data_AF-A0A1E8VZ80-F1
#
_entry.id   AF-A0A1E8VZ80-F1
#
_cell.length_a   1.000
_cell.length_b   1.000
_cell.length_c   1.000
_cell.angle_alpha   90.00
_cell.angle_beta   90.00
_cell.angle_gamma   90.00
#
_symmetry.space_group_name_H-M   'P 1'
#
loop_
_entity.id
_entity.type
_entity.pdbx_description
1 polymer ?
#
loop_
_entity_poly.entity_id
_entity_poly.type
_entity_poly.pdbx_seq_one_letter_code
_entity_poly.pdbx_strand_id
1 'polypeptide(L)'
;MTPPTSDLRGLSITTAEKYGKPCVGAYYQGRGVRTNRLEEGACCCICGARATNSHHEPPTGIGGGRAFFDLKGRKLRPALFALCGSGTTGCHGKVHSGQYRIHWEWGSEQDAAEWWAGGMTDAMYQGSEELYWHGEWVIEDRNGNVIRRIRKD
;
A
#
# COMPACT_ATOMS: atom_id res chain seq x y z
N MET A 1 14.32 -10.22 8.57
CA MET A 1 14.65 -11.24 7.52
C MET A 1 14.44 -10.67 6.13
N THR A 2 15.35 -10.90 5.19
CA THR A 2 15.23 -10.46 3.79
C THR A 2 14.67 -11.62 2.94
N PRO A 3 13.53 -11.46 2.22
CA PRO A 3 13.02 -12.53 1.36
C PRO A 3 14.01 -12.86 0.24
N PRO A 4 14.05 -14.11 -0.26
CA PRO A 4 14.86 -14.46 -1.42
C PRO A 4 14.54 -13.56 -2.62
N THR A 5 15.56 -13.15 -3.38
CA THR A 5 15.38 -12.29 -4.57
C THR A 5 14.41 -12.89 -5.60
N SER A 6 14.31 -14.22 -5.67
CA SER A 6 13.34 -14.93 -6.50
C SER A 6 11.89 -14.59 -6.15
N ASP A 7 11.59 -14.41 -4.85
CA ASP A 7 10.26 -14.10 -4.36
C ASP A 7 9.89 -12.64 -4.69
N LEU A 8 10.86 -11.75 -4.79
CA LEU A 8 10.65 -10.35 -5.19
C LEU A 8 10.32 -10.19 -6.67
N ARG A 9 10.68 -11.19 -7.48
CA ARG A 9 10.43 -11.24 -8.94
C ARG A 9 10.81 -9.95 -9.67
N GLY A 10 11.92 -9.31 -9.27
CA GLY A 10 12.44 -8.08 -9.87
C GLY A 10 11.91 -6.77 -9.28
N LEU A 11 11.11 -6.82 -8.21
CA LEU A 11 10.75 -5.64 -7.42
C LEU A 11 11.76 -5.39 -6.29
N SER A 12 11.85 -4.16 -5.78
CA SER A 12 12.45 -3.92 -4.46
C SER A 12 11.54 -4.47 -3.37
N ILE A 13 12.12 -4.78 -2.19
CA ILE A 13 11.34 -5.16 -1.00
C ILE A 13 10.30 -4.08 -0.70
N THR A 14 10.72 -2.82 -0.64
CA THR A 14 9.83 -1.66 -0.37
C THR A 14 8.67 -1.53 -1.37
N THR A 15 8.84 -1.99 -2.61
CA THR A 15 7.77 -2.00 -3.62
C THR A 15 6.87 -3.22 -3.45
N ALA A 16 7.46 -4.38 -3.21
CA ALA A 16 6.72 -5.63 -3.03
C ALA A 16 5.88 -5.64 -1.74
N GLU A 17 6.37 -4.99 -0.67
CA GLU A 17 5.65 -4.89 0.60
C GLU A 17 4.36 -4.10 0.50
N LYS A 18 4.18 -3.27 -0.52
CA LYS A 18 2.96 -2.51 -0.74
C LYS A 18 1.80 -3.35 -1.29
N TYR A 19 2.06 -4.59 -1.69
CA TYR A 19 1.01 -5.52 -2.13
C TYR A 19 0.45 -6.32 -0.94
N GLY A 20 -0.86 -6.58 -0.98
CA GLY A 20 -1.57 -7.38 0.01
C GLY A 20 -1.81 -6.68 1.35
N LYS A 21 -1.35 -5.44 1.49
CA LYS A 21 -1.50 -4.60 2.68
C LYS A 21 -2.87 -3.91 2.74
N PRO A 22 -3.31 -3.45 3.92
CA PRO A 22 -4.58 -2.75 4.08
C PRO A 22 -4.67 -1.54 3.15
N CYS A 23 -5.85 -1.37 2.55
CA CYS A 23 -6.17 -0.11 1.88
C CYS A 23 -6.56 0.96 2.91
N VAL A 24 -6.51 2.23 2.53
CA VAL A 24 -6.81 3.38 3.41
C VAL A 24 -7.86 4.28 2.77
N GLY A 25 -9.09 4.26 3.30
CA GLY A 25 -10.20 5.10 2.79
C GLY A 25 -10.68 4.70 1.39
N ALA A 26 -10.27 3.54 0.91
CA ALA A 26 -10.50 3.06 -0.44
C ALA A 26 -10.54 1.52 -0.45
N TYR A 27 -11.22 0.93 -1.43
CA TYR A 27 -11.39 -0.51 -1.51
C TYR A 27 -11.52 -1.00 -2.96
N TYR A 28 -11.36 -2.30 -3.17
CA TYR A 28 -11.68 -2.95 -4.43
C TYR A 28 -13.11 -3.50 -4.41
N GLN A 29 -13.99 -3.00 -5.28
CA GLN A 29 -15.36 -3.49 -5.42
C GLN A 29 -15.43 -4.90 -6.04
N GLY A 30 -14.39 -5.31 -6.78
CA GLY A 30 -14.33 -6.59 -7.47
C GLY A 30 -12.94 -7.21 -7.47
N ARG A 31 -12.73 -8.18 -8.36
CA ARG A 31 -11.51 -9.00 -8.40
C ARG A 31 -10.32 -8.34 -9.11
N GLY A 32 -10.56 -7.33 -9.95
CA GLY A 32 -9.52 -6.68 -10.76
C GLY A 32 -8.97 -5.40 -10.11
N VAL A 33 -7.74 -5.03 -10.42
CA VAL A 33 -7.15 -3.78 -9.89
C VAL A 33 -7.84 -2.50 -10.37
N ARG A 34 -8.63 -2.57 -11.45
CA ARG A 34 -9.40 -1.43 -11.97
C ARG A 34 -10.73 -1.21 -11.24
N THR A 35 -11.10 -2.07 -10.30
CA THR A 35 -12.35 -1.93 -9.53
C THR A 35 -12.14 -1.12 -8.25
N ASN A 36 -11.17 -0.21 -8.24
CA ASN A 36 -10.91 0.63 -7.07
C ASN A 36 -12.05 1.64 -6.87
N ARG A 37 -12.38 1.91 -5.61
CA ARG A 37 -13.42 2.83 -5.17
C ARG A 37 -12.93 3.57 -3.92
N LEU A 38 -13.42 4.78 -3.73
CA LEU A 38 -13.31 5.46 -2.45
C LEU A 38 -14.40 4.94 -1.51
N GLU A 39 -14.08 4.89 -0.22
CA GLU A 39 -15.10 4.79 0.81
C GLU A 39 -15.99 6.04 0.82
N GLU A 40 -17.24 5.89 1.27
CA GLU A 40 -18.14 7.03 1.41
C GLU A 40 -17.59 8.02 2.43
N GLY A 41 -17.53 9.31 2.05
CA GLY A 41 -17.00 10.36 2.93
C GLY A 41 -15.48 10.31 3.14
N ALA A 42 -14.73 9.49 2.39
CA ALA A 42 -13.29 9.36 2.56
C ALA A 42 -12.55 10.70 2.54
N CYS A 43 -11.63 10.87 3.50
CA CYS A 43 -10.68 11.97 3.55
C CYS A 43 -9.31 11.51 3.04
N CYS A 44 -8.55 12.45 2.49
CA CYS A 44 -7.17 12.28 2.08
C CYS A 44 -6.36 11.80 3.27
N CYS A 45 -5.78 10.60 3.17
CA CYS A 45 -5.03 10.00 4.26
C CYS A 45 -3.73 10.75 4.59
N ILE A 46 -3.32 11.72 3.78
CA ILE A 46 -2.14 12.57 4.00
C ILE A 46 -2.54 13.88 4.69
N CYS A 47 -3.43 14.67 4.08
CA CYS A 47 -3.72 16.04 4.54
C CYS A 47 -5.11 16.24 5.17
N GLY A 48 -5.97 15.22 5.20
CA GLY A 48 -7.31 15.28 5.80
C GLY A 48 -8.39 15.99 4.96
N ALA A 49 -8.03 16.67 3.87
CA ALA A 49 -9.03 17.24 2.94
C ALA A 49 -9.86 16.12 2.27
N ARG A 50 -11.05 16.42 1.74
CA ARG A 50 -11.89 15.42 1.04
C ARG A 50 -11.09 14.67 -0.04
N ALA A 51 -11.15 13.34 -0.02
CA ALA A 51 -10.51 12.53 -1.06
C ALA A 51 -11.30 12.63 -2.37
N THR A 52 -10.59 12.66 -3.48
CA THR A 52 -11.16 12.75 -4.83
C THR A 52 -10.68 11.62 -5.74
N ASN A 53 -9.70 10.83 -5.31
CA ASN A 53 -9.15 9.74 -6.09
C ASN A 53 -8.68 8.58 -5.20
N SER A 54 -8.91 7.35 -5.69
CA SER A 54 -8.34 6.13 -5.12
C SER A 54 -7.02 5.82 -5.83
N HIS A 55 -5.90 6.04 -5.15
CA HIS A 55 -4.55 5.86 -5.68
C HIS A 55 -4.03 4.44 -5.46
N HIS A 56 -3.42 3.83 -6.48
CA HIS A 56 -2.72 2.55 -6.34
C HIS A 56 -1.29 2.78 -5.86
N GLU A 57 -0.91 2.06 -4.81
CA GLU A 57 0.45 2.06 -4.30
C GLU A 57 0.94 0.59 -4.15
N PRO A 58 1.90 0.14 -4.98
CA PRO A 58 2.58 0.91 -6.03
C PRO A 58 1.65 1.23 -7.22
N PRO A 59 2.02 2.24 -8.04
CA PRO A 59 1.25 2.59 -9.24
C PRO A 59 1.11 1.40 -10.21
N THR A 60 -0.04 1.27 -10.88
CA THR A 60 -0.27 0.26 -11.94
C THR A 60 -0.35 0.93 -13.31
N GLY A 61 0.36 0.44 -14.35
CA GLY A 61 0.22 0.94 -15.74
C GLY A 61 1.52 1.08 -16.53
N ILE A 62 1.50 1.78 -17.67
CA ILE A 62 2.69 1.98 -18.52
C ILE A 62 3.69 2.89 -17.77
N GLY A 63 4.78 2.29 -17.32
CA GLY A 63 5.79 2.90 -16.44
C GLY A 63 5.60 2.64 -14.94
N GLY A 64 4.52 1.97 -14.53
CA GLY A 64 4.19 1.61 -13.13
C GLY A 64 4.20 0.09 -12.91
N GLY A 65 4.33 -0.34 -11.65
CA GLY A 65 4.49 -1.72 -11.22
C GLY A 65 3.43 -2.72 -11.69
N ARG A 66 3.65 -3.99 -11.34
CA ARG A 66 2.79 -5.11 -11.75
C ARG A 66 1.38 -4.94 -11.20
N ALA A 67 0.36 -5.35 -11.95
CA ALA A 67 -1.02 -5.36 -11.45
C ALA A 67 -1.20 -6.29 -10.25
N PHE A 68 -0.41 -7.37 -10.17
CA PHE A 68 -0.42 -8.30 -9.06
C PHE A 68 1.01 -8.70 -8.70
N PHE A 69 1.20 -9.05 -7.44
CA PHE A 69 2.42 -9.66 -6.94
C PHE A 69 2.11 -11.07 -6.45
N ASP A 70 2.81 -12.07 -6.98
CA ASP A 70 2.63 -13.47 -6.57
C ASP A 70 3.57 -13.76 -5.39
N LEU A 71 3.01 -14.12 -4.24
CA LEU A 71 3.77 -14.51 -3.04
C LEU A 71 3.18 -15.80 -2.46
N LYS A 72 4.00 -16.86 -2.36
CA LYS A 72 3.61 -18.15 -1.77
C LYS A 72 2.25 -18.67 -2.25
N GLY A 73 2.03 -18.66 -3.56
CA GLY A 73 0.79 -19.12 -4.21
C GLY A 73 -0.37 -18.12 -4.17
N ARG A 74 -0.20 -16.92 -3.60
CA ARG A 74 -1.23 -15.90 -3.49
C ARG A 74 -0.98 -14.75 -4.46
N LYS A 75 -2.05 -14.26 -5.09
CA LYS A 75 -2.04 -13.05 -5.92
C LYS A 75 -2.42 -11.84 -5.05
N LEU A 76 -1.42 -11.04 -4.74
CA LEU A 76 -1.54 -9.85 -3.91
C LEU A 76 -1.82 -8.64 -4.80
N ARG A 77 -2.76 -7.79 -4.37
CA ARG A 77 -3.10 -6.53 -5.05
C ARG A 77 -2.31 -5.37 -4.44
N PRO A 78 -1.96 -4.34 -5.21
CA PRO A 78 -1.41 -3.10 -4.65
C PRO A 78 -2.42 -2.50 -3.66
N ALA A 79 -1.92 -1.91 -2.58
CA ALA A 79 -2.77 -1.18 -1.65
C ALA A 79 -3.39 0.05 -2.32
N LEU A 80 -4.55 0.47 -1.82
CA LEU A 80 -5.25 1.67 -2.26
C LEU A 80 -5.19 2.74 -1.19
N PHE A 81 -5.04 4.00 -1.62
CA PHE A 81 -5.04 5.16 -0.73
C PHE A 81 -6.03 6.21 -1.23
N ALA A 82 -6.93 6.65 -0.36
CA ALA A 82 -7.78 7.80 -0.59
C ALA A 82 -6.95 9.08 -0.54
N LEU A 83 -6.81 9.76 -1.67
CA LEU A 83 -6.03 10.99 -1.79
C LEU A 83 -6.86 12.12 -2.40
N CYS A 84 -6.52 13.36 -2.02
CA CYS A 84 -7.02 14.55 -2.70
C CYS A 84 -6.20 14.84 -3.97
N GLY A 85 -6.85 15.44 -4.96
CA GLY A 85 -6.29 15.67 -6.28
C GLY A 85 -6.35 14.44 -7.19
N SER A 86 -5.80 14.59 -8.39
CA SER A 86 -5.71 13.56 -9.44
C SER A 86 -4.57 13.89 -10.39
N GLY A 87 -3.91 12.89 -10.94
CA GLY A 87 -2.77 13.06 -11.86
C GLY A 87 -1.61 13.81 -11.18
N THR A 88 -1.40 15.07 -11.53
CA THR A 88 -0.31 15.91 -10.99
C THR A 88 -0.75 16.86 -9.87
N THR A 89 -2.01 16.81 -9.44
CA THR A 89 -2.57 17.75 -8.45
C THR A 89 -2.77 17.12 -7.07
N GLY A 90 -2.81 17.96 -6.03
CA GLY A 90 -3.07 17.55 -4.65
C GLY A 90 -2.01 16.61 -4.06
N CYS A 91 -2.37 15.87 -3.03
CA CYS A 91 -1.47 14.87 -2.43
C CYS A 91 -1.22 13.71 -3.40
N HIS A 92 -2.19 13.38 -4.25
CA HIS A 92 -2.05 12.39 -5.32
C HIS A 92 -0.84 12.72 -6.24
N GLY A 93 -0.76 13.95 -6.75
CA GLY A 93 0.37 14.39 -7.58
C GLY A 93 1.71 14.45 -6.83
N LYS A 94 1.68 14.73 -5.52
CA LYS A 94 2.89 14.70 -4.68
C LYS A 94 3.43 13.28 -4.49
N VAL A 95 2.56 12.26 -4.43
CA VAL A 95 2.99 10.86 -4.44
C VAL A 95 3.62 10.50 -5.80
N HIS A 96 2.95 10.83 -6.92
CA HIS A 96 3.51 10.56 -8.26
C HIS A 96 4.85 11.25 -8.54
N SER A 97 5.06 12.46 -8.03
CA SER A 97 6.33 13.20 -8.19
C SER A 97 7.40 12.80 -7.16
N GLY A 98 7.12 11.82 -6.29
CA GLY A 98 8.05 11.37 -5.26
C GLY A 98 8.29 12.38 -4.13
N GLN A 99 7.47 13.45 -4.05
CA GLN A 99 7.47 14.39 -2.94
C GLN A 99 6.93 13.76 -1.65
N TYR A 100 5.99 12.83 -1.79
CA TYR A 100 5.55 11.95 -0.71
C TYR A 100 5.85 10.50 -1.06
N ARG A 101 6.37 9.77 -0.07
CA ARG A 101 6.66 8.34 -0.18
C ARG A 101 5.84 7.60 0.85
N ILE A 102 5.15 6.57 0.40
CA ILE A 102 4.35 5.69 1.24
C ILE A 102 5.08 4.35 1.31
N HIS A 103 5.25 3.80 2.50
CA HIS A 103 5.80 2.47 2.70
C HIS A 103 5.22 1.83 3.96
N TRP A 104 5.26 0.50 4.02
CA TRP A 104 4.86 -0.26 5.19
C TRP A 104 6.06 -0.38 6.14
N GLU A 105 5.82 -0.21 7.44
CA GLU A 105 6.80 -0.47 8.50
C GLU A 105 6.23 -1.60 9.37
N TRP A 106 6.98 -2.70 9.51
CA TRP A 106 6.60 -3.81 10.39
C TRP A 106 6.90 -3.45 11.84
N GLY A 107 6.04 -3.90 12.76
CA GLY A 107 6.23 -3.75 14.20
C GLY A 107 7.38 -4.60 14.75
N SER A 108 7.72 -5.70 14.07
CA SER A 108 8.88 -6.54 14.42
C SER A 108 9.47 -7.24 13.19
N GLU A 109 10.73 -7.68 13.30
CA GLU A 109 11.35 -8.50 12.25
C GLU A 109 10.69 -9.88 12.14
N GLN A 110 10.12 -10.39 13.23
CA GLN A 110 9.39 -11.65 13.28
C GLN A 110 8.11 -11.56 12.45
N ASP A 111 7.32 -10.50 12.60
CA ASP A 111 6.11 -10.26 11.79
C ASP A 111 6.45 -10.16 10.30
N ALA A 112 7.51 -9.40 9.97
CA ALA A 112 8.00 -9.30 8.61
C ALA A 112 8.37 -10.68 8.05
N ALA A 113 9.13 -11.47 8.81
CA ALA A 113 9.56 -12.81 8.40
C ALA A 113 8.36 -13.76 8.19
N GLU A 114 7.39 -13.73 9.10
CA GLU A 114 6.19 -14.55 9.02
C GLU A 114 5.34 -14.20 7.79
N TRP A 115 5.15 -12.91 7.52
CA TRP A 115 4.44 -12.46 6.33
C TRP A 115 5.15 -12.89 5.04
N TRP A 116 6.46 -12.71 4.94
CA TRP A 116 7.27 -13.13 3.78
C TRP A 116 7.30 -14.65 3.60
N ALA A 117 7.25 -15.41 4.69
CA ALA A 117 7.19 -16.87 4.67
C ALA A 117 5.83 -17.43 4.23
N GLY A 118 4.77 -16.61 4.21
CA GLY A 118 3.42 -17.10 3.92
C GLY A 118 2.67 -17.61 5.16
N GLY A 119 3.16 -17.28 6.37
CA GLY A 119 2.71 -17.84 7.64
C GLY A 119 1.45 -17.20 8.25
N MET A 120 1.07 -16.00 7.80
CA MET A 120 -0.12 -15.31 8.30
C MET A 120 -1.43 -15.86 7.71
N THR A 121 -2.56 -15.41 8.22
CA THR A 121 -3.89 -15.81 7.71
C THR A 121 -4.09 -15.31 6.27
N ASP A 122 -4.92 -16.00 5.48
CA ASP A 122 -5.17 -15.60 4.08
C ASP A 122 -5.77 -14.18 3.97
N ALA A 123 -6.56 -13.76 4.95
CA ALA A 123 -7.14 -12.42 5.00
C ALA A 123 -6.05 -11.33 5.08
N MET A 124 -5.00 -11.56 5.86
CA MET A 124 -3.85 -10.65 6.02
C MET A 124 -3.01 -10.48 4.73
N TYR A 125 -3.17 -11.36 3.74
CA TYR A 125 -2.60 -11.19 2.39
C TYR A 125 -3.54 -10.47 1.42
N GLN A 126 -4.79 -10.24 1.81
CA GLN A 126 -5.82 -9.65 0.95
C GLN A 126 -6.27 -8.26 1.42
N GLY A 127 -5.41 -7.58 2.19
CA GLY A 127 -5.65 -6.23 2.69
C GLY A 127 -6.53 -6.18 3.93
N SER A 128 -6.60 -7.26 4.72
CA SER A 128 -7.26 -7.24 6.03
C SER A 128 -6.63 -6.20 6.95
N GLU A 129 -7.47 -5.42 7.62
CA GLU A 129 -7.04 -4.44 8.62
C GLU A 129 -6.37 -5.07 9.85
N GLU A 130 -6.56 -6.37 10.08
CA GLU A 130 -5.84 -7.10 11.14
C GLU A 130 -4.32 -6.97 11.00
N LEU A 131 -3.82 -6.71 9.79
CA LEU A 131 -2.39 -6.51 9.59
C LEU A 131 -1.84 -5.26 10.30
N TYR A 132 -2.70 -4.31 10.69
CA TYR A 132 -2.27 -3.16 11.51
C TYR A 132 -1.81 -3.56 12.92
N TRP A 133 -2.15 -4.77 13.41
CA TRP A 133 -1.56 -5.29 14.64
C TRP A 133 -0.08 -5.64 14.51
N HIS A 134 0.41 -5.78 13.28
CA HIS A 134 1.76 -6.22 12.95
C HIS A 134 2.62 -5.12 12.31
N GLY A 135 2.07 -3.93 12.08
CA GLY A 135 2.77 -2.85 11.43
C GLY A 135 1.86 -1.68 11.07
N GLU A 136 2.40 -0.70 10.35
CA GLU A 136 1.67 0.49 9.97
C GLU A 136 2.15 1.06 8.64
N TRP A 137 1.30 1.90 8.03
CA TRP A 137 1.76 2.71 6.91
C TRP A 137 2.48 3.96 7.41
N VAL A 138 3.61 4.25 6.78
CA VAL A 138 4.41 5.45 7.01
C VAL A 138 4.42 6.29 5.74
N ILE A 139 4.16 7.59 5.92
CA ILE A 139 4.19 8.58 4.85
C ILE A 139 5.28 9.58 5.18
N GLU A 140 6.25 9.70 4.29
CA GLU A 140 7.39 10.60 4.42
C GLU A 140 7.37 11.68 3.33
N ASP A 141 7.97 12.83 3.63
CA ASP A 141 8.34 13.80 2.61
C ASP A 141 9.61 13.37 1.85
N ARG A 142 9.98 14.12 0.82
CA ARG A 142 11.20 13.86 0.02
C ARG A 142 12.50 13.89 0.82
N ASN A 143 12.50 14.50 2.00
CA ASN A 143 13.65 14.61 2.88
C ASN A 143 13.70 13.46 3.92
N GLY A 144 12.71 12.57 3.93
CA GLY A 144 12.59 11.47 4.90
C GLY A 144 11.91 11.87 6.20
N ASN A 145 11.29 13.06 6.29
CA ASN A 145 10.53 13.41 7.48
C ASN A 145 9.20 12.68 7.47
N VAL A 146 8.89 11.96 8.55
CA VAL A 146 7.58 11.32 8.72
C VAL A 146 6.50 12.38 8.87
N ILE A 147 5.58 12.44 7.91
CA ILE A 147 4.43 13.34 7.93
C ILE A 147 3.25 12.66 8.62
N ARG A 148 3.09 11.35 8.42
CA ARG A 148 1.96 10.61 8.98
C ARG A 148 2.28 9.13 9.16
N ARG A 149 1.73 8.57 10.24
CA ARG A 149 1.62 7.14 10.48
C ARG A 149 0.13 6.77 10.45
N ILE A 150 -0.23 5.68 9.77
CA ILE A 150 -1.61 5.20 9.67
C ILE A 150 -1.64 3.80 10.26
N ARG A 151 -2.40 3.67 11.35
CA ARG A 151 -2.66 2.44 12.11
C ARG A 151 -4.18 2.33 12.35
N LYS A 152 -4.65 1.16 12.76
CA LYS A 152 -5.94 1.01 13.43
C LYS A 152 -5.72 0.78 14.92
N ASP A 153 -6.56 1.44 15.71
CA ASP A 153 -6.65 1.27 17.16
C ASP A 153 -7.43 0.00 17.55
#